data_AF-A0A0L6J3D1-F1
#
_entry.id   AF-A0A0L6J3D1-F1
#
_cell.length_a   1.000
_cell.length_b   1.000
_cell.length_c   1.000
_cell.angle_alpha   90.00
_cell.angle_beta   90.00
_cell.angle_gamma   90.00
#
_symmetry.space_group_name_H-M   'P 1'
#
loop_
_entity.id
_entity.type
_entity.pdbx_description
1 polymer ?
#
loop_
_entity_poly.entity_id
_entity_poly.type
_entity_poly.pdbx_seq_one_letter_code
_entity_poly.pdbx_strand_id
1 'polypeptide(L)'
;MTTARALSLGFVGNVVTNPFGKVSGRLADLAQVACEHFPIGQIEQVLAGPASVDTLIVHLDHRWFFDVAPDETALARARALAELVFARLAHAPGTVILNTVPFVPVSSVESDLHGQLDALARVNAVLFDLARANERVSVIDAAGALANLGFANALRERNRYLYQMPYAPAAVDALVERYADAIAARLRARRKVVVVDADNTLWGGVVGEDGVENLEVDSDYPGIVHTQLQRQLLRLKRLGILLCAVTKNNDADFRSVFEQRAMPLRLDDFVAYRSNWSEKSDNIRELAETLNLGLDSFVFIDDNPFEIEEVRARLPGVECHLFDRTRPEQALTLLDGIASLRARNVTAEDLSKTEQYRGEAQRQELQRSAASMDEYLASLDIRLHITCNNPGALRRIAQLVNKTNQFNLTTRRYTEDEVATAMREGSVYAARVVDRFGDMGIVGVAIVRGGALETFLMSCRALGRRIESQVLRYVCQEEADPALRASYRPSAKNRMVETFLDENGFALIGSGPEGKDYRLTRGPDDTAYIHIVAE
;
A
#
# COMPACT_ATOMS: atom_id res chain seq x y z
N MET A 1 22.94 7.78 10.73
CA MET A 1 22.07 8.66 11.55
C MET A 1 21.27 9.54 10.61
N THR A 2 20.15 9.02 10.12
CA THR A 2 19.14 9.81 9.41
C THR A 2 18.51 10.77 10.40
N THR A 3 18.51 12.07 10.11
CA THR A 3 17.79 13.06 10.92
C THR A 3 16.33 12.64 11.02
N ALA A 4 15.85 12.38 12.25
CA ALA A 4 14.46 12.00 12.48
C ALA A 4 13.55 13.06 11.85
N ARG A 5 12.55 12.60 11.09
CA ARG A 5 11.57 13.48 10.46
C ARG A 5 10.87 14.28 11.56
N ALA A 6 10.86 15.61 11.46
CA ALA A 6 10.04 16.44 12.34
C ALA A 6 8.57 16.33 11.89
N LEU A 7 7.65 16.15 12.85
CA LEU A 7 6.21 16.04 12.63
C LEU A 7 5.46 16.95 13.59
N SER A 8 4.59 17.78 13.06
CA SER A 8 3.71 18.66 13.85
C SER A 8 2.30 18.08 13.95
N LEU A 9 1.81 17.92 15.18
CA LEU A 9 0.47 17.42 15.49
C LEU A 9 -0.34 18.52 16.17
N GLY A 10 -1.51 18.83 15.62
CA GLY A 10 -2.48 19.71 16.27
C GLY A 10 -3.61 18.91 16.90
N PHE A 11 -4.06 19.27 18.10
CA PHE A 11 -5.20 18.65 18.77
C PHE A 11 -6.28 19.68 19.06
N VAL A 12 -7.50 19.41 18.60
CA VAL A 12 -8.68 20.22 18.89
C VAL A 12 -9.85 19.30 19.25
N GLY A 13 -10.77 19.77 20.08
CA GLY A 13 -11.92 18.97 20.50
C GLY A 13 -12.93 19.74 21.32
N ASN A 14 -14.04 19.08 21.63
CA ASN A 14 -15.04 19.57 22.58
C ASN A 14 -14.76 19.11 24.02
N VAL A 15 -13.55 18.55 24.23
CA VAL A 15 -12.99 18.11 25.51
C VAL A 15 -11.53 18.58 25.62
N VAL A 16 -10.96 18.57 26.82
CA VAL A 16 -9.51 18.83 27.01
C VAL A 16 -8.69 17.77 26.28
N THR A 17 -7.72 18.21 25.45
CA THR A 17 -6.90 17.31 24.63
C THR A 17 -5.45 17.15 25.11
N ASN A 18 -4.96 17.97 26.05
CA ASN A 18 -3.57 17.97 26.52
C ASN A 18 -3.03 16.57 26.87
N PRO A 19 -3.79 15.69 27.54
CA PRO A 19 -3.28 14.35 27.87
C PRO A 19 -3.01 13.46 26.65
N PHE A 20 -3.62 13.75 25.49
CA PHE A 20 -3.32 13.03 24.24
C PHE A 20 -1.93 13.39 23.66
N GLY A 21 -1.28 14.46 24.17
CA GLY A 21 0.08 14.82 23.80
C GLY A 21 1.11 13.72 24.07
N LYS A 22 0.78 12.72 24.90
CA LYS A 22 1.56 11.48 25.11
C LYS A 22 1.84 10.70 23.81
N VAL A 23 1.09 10.94 22.74
CA VAL A 23 1.32 10.33 21.42
C VAL A 23 2.76 10.54 20.92
N SER A 24 3.39 11.65 21.29
CA SER A 24 4.78 11.96 20.92
C SER A 24 5.75 10.89 21.41
N GLY A 25 5.55 10.37 22.63
CA GLY A 25 6.35 9.30 23.19
C GLY A 25 6.17 7.96 22.48
N ARG A 26 4.98 7.70 21.92
CA ARG A 26 4.68 6.47 21.15
C ARG A 26 5.23 6.48 19.74
N LEU A 27 5.61 7.65 19.23
CA LEU A 27 6.13 7.85 17.88
C LEU A 27 7.62 8.19 17.86
N ALA A 28 8.29 8.16 19.02
CA ALA A 28 9.66 8.64 19.18
C ALA A 28 10.69 7.85 18.34
N ASP A 29 10.39 6.59 18.01
CA ASP A 29 11.19 5.75 17.10
C ASP A 29 11.03 6.13 15.62
N LEU A 30 9.92 6.79 15.27
CA LEU A 30 9.56 7.12 13.88
C LEU A 30 9.83 8.58 13.52
N ALA A 31 9.60 9.51 14.45
CA ALA A 31 9.64 10.94 14.19
C ALA A 31 9.89 11.76 15.47
N GLN A 32 10.47 12.95 15.30
CA GLN A 32 10.47 13.96 16.34
C GLN A 32 9.13 14.70 16.28
N VAL A 33 8.27 14.48 17.28
CA VAL A 33 6.89 14.97 17.29
C VAL A 33 6.75 16.21 18.15
N ALA A 34 6.19 17.29 17.59
CA ALA A 34 5.75 18.47 18.32
C ALA A 34 4.21 18.50 18.37
N CYS A 35 3.65 18.68 19.57
CA CYS A 35 2.19 18.72 19.78
C CYS A 35 1.73 20.15 20.13
N GLU A 36 0.74 20.63 19.41
CA GLU A 36 -0.01 21.86 19.70
C GLU A 36 -1.43 21.49 20.13
N HIS A 37 -1.93 22.12 21.20
CA HIS A 37 -3.27 21.89 21.72
C HIS A 37 -4.09 23.18 21.61
N PHE A 38 -5.12 23.15 20.77
CA PHE A 38 -6.03 24.28 20.58
C PHE A 38 -7.05 24.35 21.72
N PRO A 39 -7.52 25.56 22.07
CA PRO A 39 -8.56 25.73 23.09
C PRO A 39 -9.85 24.95 22.78
N ILE A 40 -10.53 24.52 23.83
CA ILE A 40 -11.80 23.80 23.74
C ILE A 40 -12.84 24.65 23.00
N GLY A 41 -13.63 23.99 22.15
CA GLY A 41 -14.72 24.65 21.43
C GLY A 41 -14.27 25.48 20.23
N GLN A 42 -12.97 25.53 19.92
CA GLN A 42 -12.45 26.20 18.72
C GLN A 42 -12.40 25.30 17.48
N ILE A 43 -13.19 24.22 17.44
CA ILE A 43 -13.13 23.22 16.36
C ILE A 43 -13.38 23.87 15.00
N GLU A 44 -14.44 24.67 14.87
CA GLU A 44 -14.80 25.33 13.61
C GLU A 44 -13.75 26.35 13.18
N GLN A 45 -13.24 27.16 14.12
CA GLN A 45 -12.21 28.17 13.86
C GLN A 45 -10.89 27.52 13.43
N VAL A 46 -10.49 26.42 14.07
CA VAL A 46 -9.27 25.68 13.70
C VAL A 46 -9.45 25.01 12.34
N LEU A 47 -10.63 24.44 12.06
CA LEU A 47 -10.91 23.82 10.76
C LEU A 47 -10.90 24.84 9.62
N ALA A 48 -11.47 26.03 9.84
CA ALA A 48 -11.49 27.14 8.87
C ALA A 48 -10.17 27.93 8.81
N GLY A 49 -9.31 27.80 9.82
CA GLY A 49 -8.10 28.59 9.98
C GLY A 49 -6.87 28.01 9.26
N PRO A 50 -5.84 28.84 9.01
CA PRO A 50 -4.64 28.46 8.26
C PRO A 50 -3.65 27.59 9.06
N ALA A 51 -4.08 26.98 10.17
CA ALA A 51 -3.20 26.21 11.06
C ALA A 51 -2.39 25.18 10.26
N SER A 52 -1.07 25.37 10.20
CA SER A 52 -0.13 24.57 9.40
C SER A 52 0.46 23.42 10.21
N VAL A 53 -0.39 22.47 10.62
CA VAL A 53 0.06 21.22 11.24
C VAL A 53 0.05 20.09 10.20
N ASP A 54 1.00 19.17 10.29
CA ASP A 54 1.07 18.01 9.39
C ASP A 54 -0.13 17.08 9.60
N THR A 55 -0.59 16.95 10.84
CA THR A 55 -1.79 16.17 11.19
C THR A 55 -2.61 16.90 12.24
N LEU A 56 -3.86 17.20 11.92
CA LEU A 56 -4.85 17.73 12.86
C LEU A 56 -5.70 16.59 13.39
N ILE A 57 -5.65 16.36 14.71
CA ILE A 57 -6.52 15.43 15.41
C ILE A 57 -7.71 16.21 15.96
N VAL A 58 -8.90 15.88 15.48
CA VAL A 58 -10.17 16.40 15.98
C VAL A 58 -10.81 15.33 16.85
N HIS A 59 -10.66 15.47 18.16
CA HIS A 59 -11.18 14.52 19.12
C HIS A 59 -12.55 14.98 19.64
N LEU A 60 -13.59 14.21 19.35
CA LEU A 60 -14.98 14.55 19.67
C LEU A 60 -15.61 13.49 20.57
N ASP A 61 -16.21 13.93 21.68
CA ASP A 61 -17.15 13.10 22.44
C ASP A 61 -18.59 13.30 21.93
N HIS A 62 -19.53 12.52 22.45
CA HIS A 62 -20.92 12.56 21.98
C HIS A 62 -21.58 13.94 22.09
N ARG A 63 -21.16 14.80 23.05
CA ARG A 63 -21.77 16.12 23.30
C ARG A 63 -21.55 17.12 22.18
N TRP A 64 -20.60 16.86 21.27
CA TRP A 64 -20.51 17.62 20.03
C TRP A 64 -21.76 17.41 19.15
N PHE A 65 -22.25 16.18 19.09
CA PHE A 65 -23.36 15.79 18.22
C PHE A 65 -24.71 15.90 18.93
N PHE A 66 -24.81 15.50 20.20
CA PHE A 66 -26.04 15.49 20.98
C PHE A 66 -25.76 15.45 22.49
N ASP A 67 -26.65 16.01 23.31
CA ASP A 67 -26.43 16.06 24.77
C ASP A 67 -26.92 14.81 25.52
N VAL A 68 -28.04 14.22 25.10
CA VAL A 68 -28.70 13.14 25.86
C VAL A 68 -28.84 11.86 25.02
N ALA A 69 -29.40 11.98 23.83
CA ALA A 69 -29.63 10.86 22.92
C ALA A 69 -29.36 11.29 21.47
N PRO A 70 -28.80 10.42 20.63
CA PRO A 70 -28.60 10.70 19.22
C PRO A 70 -29.94 10.77 18.49
N ASP A 71 -30.09 11.78 17.64
CA ASP A 71 -31.29 12.08 16.86
C ASP A 71 -30.93 12.57 15.44
N GLU A 72 -31.90 13.05 14.67
CA GLU A 72 -31.63 13.64 13.35
C GLU A 72 -30.78 14.92 13.43
N THR A 73 -30.84 15.65 14.55
CA THR A 73 -29.97 16.82 14.79
C THR A 73 -28.51 16.40 14.89
N ALA A 74 -28.21 15.29 15.58
CA ALA A 74 -26.88 14.71 15.66
C ALA A 74 -26.31 14.38 14.28
N LEU A 75 -27.14 13.81 13.40
CA LEU A 75 -26.74 13.53 12.03
C LEU A 75 -26.47 14.81 11.23
N ALA A 76 -27.31 15.83 11.37
CA ALA A 76 -27.09 17.12 10.73
C ALA A 76 -25.75 17.75 11.16
N ARG A 77 -25.39 17.68 12.45
CA ARG A 77 -24.09 18.13 12.96
C ARG A 77 -22.93 17.31 12.43
N ALA A 78 -23.08 16.00 12.26
CA ALA A 78 -22.06 15.16 11.65
C ALA A 78 -21.79 15.53 10.18
N ARG A 79 -22.85 15.85 9.42
CA ARG A 79 -22.72 16.34 8.04
C ARG A 79 -22.03 17.71 7.98
N ALA A 80 -22.42 18.64 8.85
CA ALA A 80 -21.77 19.95 8.94
C ALA A 80 -20.27 19.84 9.29
N LEU A 81 -19.91 18.94 10.22
CA LEU A 81 -18.51 18.63 10.52
C LEU A 81 -17.77 18.10 9.28
N ALA A 82 -18.39 17.19 8.52
CA ALA A 82 -17.78 16.65 7.31
C ALA A 82 -17.54 17.73 6.25
N GLU A 83 -18.47 18.67 6.08
CA GLU A 83 -18.31 19.83 5.20
C GLU A 83 -17.15 20.73 5.63
N LEU A 84 -17.01 21.01 6.93
CA LEU A 84 -15.90 21.80 7.47
C LEU A 84 -14.55 21.12 7.23
N VAL A 85 -14.45 19.80 7.47
CA VAL A 85 -13.23 19.04 7.21
C VAL A 85 -12.92 19.02 5.71
N PHE A 86 -13.92 18.84 4.85
CA PHE A 86 -13.73 18.87 3.41
C PHE A 86 -13.23 20.25 2.93
N ALA A 87 -13.85 21.33 3.42
CA ALA A 87 -13.43 22.70 3.13
C ALA A 87 -11.98 22.96 3.59
N ARG A 88 -11.60 22.48 4.79
CA ARG A 88 -10.21 22.53 5.28
C ARG A 88 -9.23 21.92 4.30
N LEU A 89 -9.51 20.70 3.85
CA LEU A 89 -8.61 19.96 2.98
C LEU A 89 -8.40 20.67 1.63
N ALA A 90 -9.34 21.50 1.18
CA ALA A 90 -9.19 22.29 -0.04
C ALA A 90 -8.13 23.40 0.05
N HIS A 91 -7.86 23.95 1.25
CA HIS A 91 -6.97 25.11 1.43
C HIS A 91 -5.79 24.88 2.38
N ALA A 92 -5.79 23.81 3.18
CA ALA A 92 -4.70 23.46 4.08
C ALA A 92 -4.04 22.12 3.67
N PRO A 93 -2.69 22.07 3.59
CA PRO A 93 -1.97 20.81 3.48
C PRO A 93 -2.06 20.03 4.81
N GLY A 94 -1.69 18.74 4.77
CA GLY A 94 -1.71 17.87 5.95
C GLY A 94 -2.92 16.93 6.01
N THR A 95 -3.03 16.19 7.10
CA THR A 95 -4.05 15.15 7.31
C THR A 95 -4.96 15.46 8.48
N VAL A 96 -6.16 14.88 8.48
CA VAL A 96 -7.13 15.02 9.57
C VAL A 96 -7.43 13.65 10.14
N ILE A 97 -7.36 13.51 11.46
CA ILE A 97 -7.77 12.29 12.17
C ILE A 97 -8.98 12.62 13.04
N LEU A 98 -10.08 11.92 12.78
CA LEU A 98 -11.30 11.94 13.56
C LEU A 98 -11.40 10.68 14.42
N ASN A 99 -12.41 10.59 15.28
CA ASN A 99 -12.73 9.38 16.02
C ASN A 99 -14.21 9.01 15.90
N THR A 100 -14.51 7.71 15.98
CA THR A 100 -15.88 7.24 16.22
C THR A 100 -16.41 7.81 17.53
N VAL A 101 -17.72 8.05 17.61
CA VAL A 101 -18.36 8.64 18.80
C VAL A 101 -18.53 7.58 19.90
N PRO A 102 -17.84 7.70 21.05
CA PRO A 102 -18.01 6.77 22.16
C PRO A 102 -19.28 7.12 22.94
N PHE A 103 -20.31 6.29 22.81
CA PHE A 103 -21.57 6.44 23.52
C PHE A 103 -22.25 5.07 23.71
N VAL A 104 -22.95 4.90 24.83
CA VAL A 104 -23.76 3.72 25.13
C VAL A 104 -25.23 4.15 25.18
N PRO A 105 -26.01 3.92 24.11
CA PRO A 105 -27.43 4.21 24.12
C PRO A 105 -28.16 3.49 25.24
N VAL A 106 -29.04 4.22 25.93
CA VAL A 106 -29.89 3.68 27.00
C VAL A 106 -31.30 4.23 26.81
N SER A 107 -32.30 3.37 26.92
CA SER A 107 -33.70 3.76 26.90
C SER A 107 -34.55 2.77 27.68
N SER A 108 -35.64 3.26 28.30
CA SER A 108 -36.69 2.42 28.87
C SER A 108 -37.66 1.89 27.81
N VAL A 109 -37.59 2.41 26.59
CA VAL A 109 -38.47 2.05 25.47
C VAL A 109 -37.63 1.45 24.35
N GLU A 110 -37.91 0.21 23.98
CA GLU A 110 -37.12 -0.55 22.99
C GLU A 110 -37.09 0.12 21.60
N SER A 111 -38.21 0.68 21.13
CA SER A 111 -38.25 1.39 19.85
C SER A 111 -37.38 2.65 19.83
N ASP A 112 -37.28 3.34 20.98
CA ASP A 112 -36.39 4.49 21.13
C ASP A 112 -34.93 4.05 21.18
N LEU A 113 -34.61 2.98 21.91
CA LEU A 113 -33.26 2.39 21.92
C LEU A 113 -32.79 2.03 20.49
N HIS A 114 -33.66 1.39 19.69
CA HIS A 114 -33.38 1.10 18.29
C HIS A 114 -33.12 2.37 17.48
N GLY A 115 -33.94 3.41 17.67
CA GLY A 115 -33.73 4.72 17.02
C GLY A 115 -32.40 5.36 17.40
N GLN A 116 -32.01 5.29 18.67
CA GLN A 116 -30.73 5.82 19.13
C GLN A 116 -29.53 5.06 18.54
N LEU A 117 -29.62 3.72 18.48
CA LEU A 117 -28.58 2.88 17.88
C LEU A 117 -28.41 3.19 16.38
N ASP A 118 -29.51 3.32 15.63
CA ASP A 118 -29.49 3.70 14.22
C ASP A 118 -28.89 5.10 14.02
N ALA A 119 -29.34 6.09 14.80
CA ALA A 119 -28.83 7.46 14.71
C ALA A 119 -27.33 7.54 15.01
N LEU A 120 -26.84 6.84 16.04
CA LEU A 120 -25.40 6.76 16.35
C LEU A 120 -24.60 6.08 15.23
N ALA A 121 -25.14 4.99 14.66
CA ALA A 121 -24.53 4.31 13.53
C ALA A 121 -24.42 5.22 12.30
N ARG A 122 -25.47 6.01 12.01
CA ARG A 122 -25.50 6.99 10.90
C ARG A 122 -24.54 8.15 11.13
N VAL A 123 -24.39 8.64 12.36
CA VAL A 123 -23.36 9.64 12.69
C VAL A 123 -21.96 9.10 12.38
N ASN A 124 -21.62 7.89 12.84
CA ASN A 124 -20.33 7.28 12.54
C ASN A 124 -20.17 7.00 11.04
N ALA A 125 -21.24 6.60 10.34
CA ALA A 125 -21.23 6.37 8.90
C ALA A 125 -20.78 7.61 8.11
N VAL A 126 -21.26 8.81 8.49
CA VAL A 126 -20.82 10.08 7.88
C VAL A 126 -19.31 10.29 8.03
N LEU A 127 -18.74 9.98 9.20
CA LEU A 127 -17.29 10.11 9.43
C LEU A 127 -16.50 9.11 8.55
N PHE A 128 -17.02 7.89 8.40
CA PHE A 128 -16.41 6.88 7.52
C PHE A 128 -16.56 7.21 6.04
N ASP A 129 -17.70 7.77 5.61
CA ASP A 129 -17.91 8.26 4.25
C ASP A 129 -16.86 9.32 3.90
N LEU A 130 -16.60 10.25 4.82
CA LEU A 130 -15.57 11.27 4.65
C LEU A 130 -14.15 10.67 4.49
N ALA A 131 -13.79 9.68 5.32
CA ALA A 131 -12.50 9.00 5.23
C ALA A 131 -12.36 8.18 3.92
N ARG A 132 -13.46 7.62 3.41
CA ARG A 132 -13.48 6.96 2.10
C ARG A 132 -13.35 7.94 0.94
N ALA A 133 -13.97 9.12 1.06
CA ALA A 133 -13.97 10.14 0.02
C ALA A 133 -12.62 10.89 -0.08
N ASN A 134 -11.85 10.98 1.01
CA ASN A 134 -10.59 11.71 1.02
C ASN A 134 -9.48 10.96 1.76
N GLU A 135 -8.43 10.63 1.04
CA GLU A 135 -7.30 9.87 1.57
C GLU A 135 -6.52 10.59 2.69
N ARG A 136 -6.66 11.92 2.81
CA ARG A 136 -6.04 12.70 3.88
C ARG A 136 -6.84 12.63 5.19
N VAL A 137 -8.00 11.99 5.21
CA VAL A 137 -8.82 11.78 6.41
C VAL A 137 -8.67 10.35 6.92
N SER A 138 -8.64 10.18 8.24
CA SER A 138 -8.78 8.87 8.89
C SER A 138 -9.69 8.97 10.09
N VAL A 139 -10.37 7.87 10.43
CA VAL A 139 -11.20 7.76 11.63
C VAL A 139 -10.61 6.65 12.48
N ILE A 140 -10.25 6.96 13.73
CA ILE A 140 -9.86 5.93 14.70
C ILE A 140 -11.09 5.36 15.41
N ASP A 141 -11.03 4.07 15.72
CA ASP A 141 -12.07 3.39 16.50
C ASP A 141 -11.88 3.66 18.00
N ALA A 142 -12.25 4.87 18.42
CA ALA A 142 -12.27 5.25 19.82
C ALA A 142 -13.34 4.46 20.60
N ALA A 143 -14.51 4.22 20.02
CA ALA A 143 -15.60 3.52 20.69
C ALA A 143 -15.19 2.08 21.03
N GLY A 144 -14.59 1.36 20.09
CA GLY A 144 -14.04 0.01 20.31
C GLY A 144 -12.87 0.00 21.29
N ALA A 145 -11.97 1.00 21.22
CA ALA A 145 -10.87 1.10 22.18
C ALA A 145 -11.38 1.27 23.63
N LEU A 146 -12.45 2.04 23.84
CA LEU A 146 -13.07 2.19 25.16
C LEU A 146 -13.92 0.97 25.54
N ALA A 147 -14.56 0.32 24.57
CA ALA A 147 -15.31 -0.92 24.79
C ALA A 147 -14.42 -2.05 25.29
N ASN A 148 -13.17 -2.17 24.80
CA ASN A 148 -12.19 -3.16 25.27
C ASN A 148 -11.81 -2.99 26.75
N LEU A 149 -11.92 -1.77 27.30
CA LEU A 149 -11.75 -1.51 28.74
C LEU A 149 -13.05 -1.70 29.53
N GLY A 150 -14.18 -1.77 28.82
CA GLY A 150 -15.53 -1.57 29.33
C GLY A 150 -15.85 -0.09 29.51
N PHE A 151 -16.95 0.39 28.91
CA PHE A 151 -17.37 1.79 29.01
C PHE A 151 -17.52 2.29 30.45
N ALA A 152 -18.01 1.42 31.35
CA ALA A 152 -18.14 1.72 32.77
C ALA A 152 -16.79 1.97 33.47
N ASN A 153 -15.67 1.47 32.94
CA ASN A 153 -14.33 1.74 33.46
C ASN A 153 -13.63 2.88 32.71
N ALA A 154 -13.95 3.04 31.43
CA ALA A 154 -13.35 4.04 30.56
C ALA A 154 -13.89 5.46 30.79
N LEU A 155 -15.20 5.60 31.04
CA LEU A 155 -15.88 6.89 31.11
C LEU A 155 -16.17 7.30 32.57
N ARG A 156 -16.02 8.61 32.86
CA ARG A 156 -16.20 9.22 34.18
C ARG A 156 -16.91 10.56 34.04
N GLU A 157 -18.22 10.61 34.33
CA GLU A 157 -19.01 11.86 34.27
C GLU A 157 -18.48 12.93 35.22
N ARG A 158 -17.97 12.54 36.40
CA ARG A 158 -17.27 13.48 37.30
C ARG A 158 -16.12 14.20 36.59
N ASN A 159 -15.31 13.48 35.81
CA ASN A 159 -14.20 14.10 35.08
C ASN A 159 -14.71 14.99 33.95
N ARG A 160 -15.80 14.60 33.27
CA ARG A 160 -16.46 15.45 32.26
C ARG A 160 -16.85 16.80 32.85
N TYR A 161 -17.52 16.83 33.99
CA TYR A 161 -18.01 18.10 34.55
C TYR A 161 -16.92 18.93 35.22
N LEU A 162 -15.92 18.31 35.86
CA LEU A 162 -14.85 19.05 36.54
C LEU A 162 -13.72 19.47 35.62
N TYR A 163 -13.37 18.64 34.65
CA TYR A 163 -12.17 18.80 33.83
C TYR A 163 -12.46 18.86 32.33
N GLN A 164 -13.73 18.82 31.92
CA GLN A 164 -14.13 18.76 30.51
C GLN A 164 -13.43 17.61 29.77
N MET A 165 -13.24 16.49 30.44
CA MET A 165 -12.59 15.30 29.89
C MET A 165 -13.24 14.04 30.47
N PRO A 166 -14.04 13.28 29.71
CA PRO A 166 -14.82 12.18 30.26
C PRO A 166 -14.02 10.90 30.51
N TYR A 167 -12.69 10.91 30.37
CA TYR A 167 -11.88 9.69 30.34
C TYR A 167 -11.20 9.39 31.68
N ALA A 168 -11.15 8.11 32.03
CA ALA A 168 -10.21 7.58 33.01
C ALA A 168 -8.78 7.52 32.43
N PRO A 169 -7.72 7.48 33.25
CA PRO A 169 -6.34 7.41 32.75
C PRO A 169 -6.08 6.27 31.75
N ALA A 170 -6.59 5.07 32.01
CA ALA A 170 -6.47 3.93 31.10
C ALA A 170 -7.16 4.17 29.74
N ALA A 171 -8.28 4.90 29.72
CA ALA A 171 -8.97 5.28 28.49
C ALA A 171 -8.14 6.28 27.67
N VAL A 172 -7.45 7.22 28.33
CA VAL A 172 -6.52 8.13 27.65
C VAL A 172 -5.42 7.35 26.97
N ASP A 173 -4.79 6.41 27.68
CA ASP A 173 -3.69 5.63 27.12
C ASP A 173 -4.17 4.76 25.94
N ALA A 174 -5.35 4.14 26.02
CA ALA A 174 -5.94 3.39 24.92
C ALA A 174 -6.23 4.25 23.68
N LEU A 175 -6.73 5.48 23.87
CA LEU A 175 -6.96 6.43 22.77
C LEU A 175 -5.65 6.92 22.17
N VAL A 176 -4.64 7.19 23.00
CA VAL A 176 -3.29 7.57 22.54
C VAL A 176 -2.69 6.50 21.64
N GLU A 177 -2.83 5.21 21.98
CA GLU A 177 -2.37 4.13 21.10
C GLU A 177 -3.07 4.15 19.75
N ARG A 178 -4.39 4.39 19.72
CA ARG A 178 -5.13 4.45 18.45
C ARG A 178 -4.68 5.63 17.58
N TYR A 179 -4.39 6.78 18.18
CA TYR A 179 -3.83 7.91 17.46
C TYR A 179 -2.41 7.63 16.97
N ALA A 180 -1.56 7.07 17.83
CA ALA A 180 -0.19 6.69 17.47
C ALA A 180 -0.19 5.70 16.30
N ASP A 181 -1.03 4.67 16.35
CA ASP A 181 -1.19 3.68 15.29
C ASP A 181 -1.61 4.30 13.95
N ALA A 182 -2.59 5.21 13.96
CA ALA A 182 -3.07 5.87 12.75
C ALA A 182 -2.03 6.81 12.11
N ILE A 183 -1.16 7.41 12.93
CA ILE A 183 -0.05 8.26 12.49
C ILE A 183 1.12 7.40 12.02
N ALA A 184 1.50 6.38 12.80
CA ALA A 184 2.58 5.45 12.46
C ALA A 184 2.33 4.73 11.13
N ALA A 185 1.08 4.35 10.85
CA ALA A 185 0.69 3.76 9.56
C ALA A 185 0.94 4.68 8.35
N ARG A 186 1.08 6.01 8.56
CA ARG A 186 1.46 6.97 7.51
C ARG A 186 2.97 7.16 7.38
N LEU A 187 3.72 6.87 8.44
CA LEU A 187 5.17 7.05 8.49
C LEU A 187 5.92 5.77 8.09
N ARG A 188 5.35 4.60 8.37
CA ARG A 188 5.96 3.29 8.12
C ARG A 188 5.77 2.86 6.66
N ALA A 189 6.81 2.26 6.09
CA ALA A 189 6.67 1.49 4.87
C ALA A 189 5.86 0.22 5.16
N ARG A 190 4.78 0.00 4.42
CA ARG A 190 3.93 -1.18 4.56
C ARG A 190 4.67 -2.42 4.02
N ARG A 191 4.69 -3.50 4.80
CA ARG A 191 5.11 -4.83 4.35
C ARG A 191 4.10 -5.35 3.34
N LYS A 192 4.59 -5.93 2.24
CA LYS A 192 3.78 -6.31 1.09
C LYS A 192 3.53 -7.80 1.00
N VAL A 193 4.37 -8.61 1.65
CA VAL A 193 4.36 -10.07 1.53
C VAL A 193 4.26 -10.69 2.91
N VAL A 194 3.33 -11.62 3.06
CA VAL A 194 3.30 -12.57 4.18
C VAL A 194 3.73 -13.92 3.65
N VAL A 195 4.83 -14.44 4.20
CA VAL A 195 5.34 -15.79 3.99
C VAL A 195 4.94 -16.61 5.21
N VAL A 196 4.34 -17.77 4.96
CA VAL A 196 3.77 -18.61 6.00
C VAL A 196 4.26 -20.06 5.83
N ASP A 197 4.61 -20.71 6.95
CA ASP A 197 4.85 -22.16 6.97
C ASP A 197 3.56 -22.96 6.81
N ALA A 198 3.66 -24.23 6.47
CA ALA A 198 2.52 -25.12 6.24
C ALA A 198 2.18 -25.98 7.46
N ASP A 199 3.01 -26.96 7.77
CA ASP A 199 2.80 -27.86 8.92
C ASP A 199 2.74 -27.09 10.22
N ASN A 200 1.83 -27.50 11.10
CA ASN A 200 1.55 -26.86 12.39
C ASN A 200 1.22 -25.34 12.33
N THR A 201 1.07 -24.76 11.14
CA THR A 201 0.77 -23.34 10.90
C THR A 201 -0.51 -23.17 10.07
N LEU A 202 -0.52 -23.59 8.80
CA LEU A 202 -1.73 -23.61 7.96
C LEU A 202 -2.69 -24.75 8.31
N TRP A 203 -2.18 -25.82 8.89
CA TRP A 203 -2.92 -26.95 9.44
C TRP A 203 -2.18 -27.51 10.65
N GLY A 204 -2.83 -28.30 11.49
CA GLY A 204 -2.16 -29.04 12.56
C GLY A 204 -1.69 -30.42 12.08
N GLY A 205 -0.52 -30.85 12.54
CA GLY A 205 0.12 -32.08 12.10
C GLY A 205 1.19 -31.85 11.03
N VAL A 206 1.92 -32.92 10.71
CA VAL A 206 3.00 -32.96 9.72
C VAL A 206 2.57 -33.86 8.56
N VAL A 207 2.37 -33.30 7.37
CA VAL A 207 1.79 -34.05 6.23
C VAL A 207 2.57 -35.31 5.88
N GLY A 208 3.91 -35.25 5.92
CA GLY A 208 4.78 -36.38 5.59
C GLY A 208 4.74 -37.52 6.63
N GLU A 209 4.27 -37.26 7.85
CA GLU A 209 4.22 -38.25 8.95
C GLU A 209 2.79 -38.72 9.19
N ASP A 210 1.86 -37.79 9.32
CA ASP A 210 0.47 -38.05 9.70
C ASP A 210 -0.40 -38.46 8.51
N GLY A 211 -0.02 -38.06 7.29
CA GLY A 211 -0.83 -38.21 6.09
C GLY A 211 -1.95 -37.17 5.99
N VAL A 212 -2.40 -36.92 4.76
CA VAL A 212 -3.30 -35.81 4.42
C VAL A 212 -4.63 -35.87 5.17
N GLU A 213 -5.20 -37.07 5.34
CA GLU A 213 -6.47 -37.33 6.03
C GLU A 213 -6.45 -36.98 7.52
N ASN A 214 -5.29 -37.03 8.19
CA ASN A 214 -5.19 -36.86 9.64
C ASN A 214 -4.83 -35.43 10.07
N LEU A 215 -4.58 -34.53 9.12
CA LEU A 215 -4.27 -33.13 9.42
C LEU A 215 -5.46 -32.42 10.08
N GLU A 216 -5.16 -31.53 11.04
CA GLU A 216 -6.14 -30.76 11.79
C GLU A 216 -6.43 -29.44 11.08
N VAL A 217 -7.50 -29.39 10.28
CA VAL A 217 -7.91 -28.17 9.55
C VAL A 217 -9.44 -28.03 9.46
N ASP A 218 -10.11 -28.57 10.47
CA ASP A 218 -11.57 -28.66 10.50
C ASP A 218 -12.19 -27.46 11.25
N SER A 219 -13.50 -27.55 11.52
CA SER A 219 -14.25 -26.49 12.22
C SER A 219 -14.20 -26.60 13.75
N ASP A 220 -13.65 -27.69 14.29
CA ASP A 220 -13.55 -27.96 15.72
C ASP A 220 -12.13 -27.71 16.25
N TYR A 221 -12.01 -27.53 17.57
CA TYR A 221 -10.71 -27.36 18.21
C TYR A 221 -9.94 -28.70 18.24
N PRO A 222 -8.63 -28.72 17.90
CA PRO A 222 -7.76 -27.58 17.64
C PRO A 222 -7.74 -27.03 16.20
N GLY A 223 -8.21 -27.78 15.20
CA GLY A 223 -8.16 -27.44 13.78
C GLY A 223 -8.73 -26.06 13.41
N ILE A 224 -9.74 -25.59 14.14
CA ILE A 224 -10.36 -24.27 13.92
C ILE A 224 -9.36 -23.12 14.01
N VAL A 225 -8.30 -23.23 14.81
CA VAL A 225 -7.28 -22.18 14.95
C VAL A 225 -6.56 -21.96 13.61
N HIS A 226 -6.20 -23.04 12.93
CA HIS A 226 -5.59 -23.02 11.61
C HIS A 226 -6.56 -22.49 10.56
N THR A 227 -7.80 -22.99 10.54
CA THR A 227 -8.87 -22.52 9.65
C THR A 227 -9.11 -21.00 9.77
N GLN A 228 -9.06 -20.46 10.98
CA GLN A 228 -9.21 -19.02 11.21
C GLN A 228 -7.97 -18.22 10.76
N LEU A 229 -6.76 -18.71 10.98
CA LEU A 229 -5.54 -18.11 10.42
C LEU A 229 -5.65 -18.00 8.89
N GLN A 230 -6.07 -19.07 8.22
CA GLN A 230 -6.26 -19.06 6.76
C GLN A 230 -7.28 -18.00 6.30
N ARG A 231 -8.40 -17.84 7.02
CA ARG A 231 -9.40 -16.80 6.73
C ARG A 231 -8.83 -15.38 6.92
N GLN A 232 -7.96 -15.19 7.91
CA GLN A 232 -7.29 -13.91 8.12
C GLN A 232 -6.28 -13.61 7.01
N LEU A 233 -5.50 -14.61 6.58
CA LEU A 233 -4.61 -14.49 5.42
C LEU A 233 -5.38 -14.14 4.14
N LEU A 234 -6.54 -14.78 3.89
CA LEU A 234 -7.44 -14.41 2.79
C LEU A 234 -7.95 -12.97 2.89
N ARG A 235 -8.28 -12.51 4.10
CA ARG A 235 -8.65 -11.10 4.33
C ARG A 235 -7.50 -10.18 3.98
N LEU A 236 -6.26 -10.48 4.40
CA LEU A 236 -5.07 -9.71 4.03
C LEU A 236 -4.82 -9.71 2.51
N LYS A 237 -5.02 -10.84 1.83
CA LYS A 237 -4.94 -10.96 0.37
C LYS A 237 -5.90 -9.99 -0.34
N ARG A 238 -7.15 -9.92 0.11
CA ARG A 238 -8.16 -8.96 -0.41
C ARG A 238 -7.77 -7.50 -0.15
N LEU A 239 -6.87 -7.25 0.81
CA LEU A 239 -6.30 -5.93 1.10
C LEU A 239 -4.97 -5.69 0.34
N GLY A 240 -4.62 -6.53 -0.63
CA GLY A 240 -3.44 -6.39 -1.49
C GLY A 240 -2.13 -6.89 -0.88
N ILE A 241 -2.17 -7.67 0.20
CA ILE A 241 -0.99 -8.41 0.69
C ILE A 241 -0.77 -9.64 -0.19
N LEU A 242 0.47 -9.85 -0.62
CA LEU A 242 0.86 -11.06 -1.33
C LEU A 242 1.08 -12.19 -0.33
N LEU A 243 0.54 -13.36 -0.63
CA LEU A 243 0.76 -14.56 0.18
C LEU A 243 1.80 -15.44 -0.51
N CYS A 244 2.80 -15.88 0.25
CA CYS A 244 3.72 -16.94 -0.17
C CYS A 244 3.76 -18.04 0.90
N ALA A 245 4.15 -19.25 0.52
CA ALA A 245 4.40 -20.34 1.46
C ALA A 245 5.86 -20.80 1.39
N VAL A 246 6.48 -21.06 2.54
CA VAL A 246 7.81 -21.67 2.64
C VAL A 246 7.74 -22.77 3.69
N THR A 247 7.90 -24.02 3.25
CA THR A 247 7.75 -25.19 4.12
C THR A 247 8.81 -26.26 3.83
N LYS A 248 9.18 -27.01 4.87
CA LYS A 248 10.11 -28.14 4.79
C LYS A 248 9.35 -29.44 4.51
N ASN A 249 8.87 -29.56 3.27
CA ASN A 249 8.08 -30.69 2.80
C ASN A 249 8.46 -31.10 1.37
N ASN A 250 8.14 -32.34 0.99
CA ASN A 250 8.15 -32.69 -0.44
C ASN A 250 7.02 -31.93 -1.16
N ASP A 251 7.29 -31.40 -2.35
CA ASP A 251 6.31 -30.63 -3.12
C ASP A 251 4.99 -31.38 -3.35
N ALA A 252 5.07 -32.68 -3.65
CA ALA A 252 3.88 -33.51 -3.86
C ALA A 252 3.01 -33.60 -2.61
N ASP A 253 3.60 -33.79 -1.43
CA ASP A 253 2.89 -33.92 -0.16
C ASP A 253 2.21 -32.58 0.19
N PHE A 254 2.95 -31.47 0.12
CA PHE A 254 2.41 -30.12 0.34
C PHE A 254 1.22 -29.81 -0.58
N ARG A 255 1.34 -30.09 -1.89
CA ARG A 255 0.28 -29.85 -2.86
C ARG A 255 -0.94 -30.74 -2.65
N SER A 256 -0.72 -32.00 -2.28
CA SER A 256 -1.80 -32.97 -2.07
C SER A 256 -2.80 -32.52 -1.00
N VAL A 257 -2.34 -31.78 0.02
CA VAL A 257 -3.23 -31.21 1.06
C VAL A 257 -4.25 -30.24 0.45
N PHE A 258 -3.83 -29.34 -0.44
CA PHE A 258 -4.75 -28.41 -1.13
C PHE A 258 -5.67 -29.09 -2.14
N GLU A 259 -5.27 -30.25 -2.66
CA GLU A 259 -6.05 -31.03 -3.63
C GLU A 259 -7.12 -31.89 -2.94
N GLN A 260 -6.83 -32.41 -1.73
CA GLN A 260 -7.67 -33.41 -1.05
C GLN A 260 -8.42 -32.86 0.17
N ARG A 261 -7.93 -31.81 0.84
CA ARG A 261 -8.60 -31.20 2.00
C ARG A 261 -9.38 -29.96 1.60
N ALA A 262 -10.57 -29.82 2.17
CA ALA A 262 -11.39 -28.62 2.02
C ALA A 262 -10.89 -27.52 2.96
N MET A 263 -10.05 -26.63 2.43
CA MET A 263 -9.46 -25.53 3.19
C MET A 263 -9.93 -24.16 2.68
N PRO A 264 -9.99 -23.12 3.55
CA PRO A 264 -10.24 -21.75 3.10
C PRO A 264 -9.23 -21.27 2.05
N LEU A 265 -7.92 -21.44 2.31
CA LEU A 265 -6.87 -21.12 1.34
C LEU A 265 -6.76 -22.23 0.30
N ARG A 266 -6.58 -21.81 -0.94
CA ARG A 266 -6.23 -22.67 -2.08
C ARG A 266 -4.77 -22.42 -2.45
N LEU A 267 -4.17 -23.35 -3.18
CA LEU A 267 -2.81 -23.17 -3.70
C LEU A 267 -2.71 -21.90 -4.57
N ASP A 268 -3.77 -21.60 -5.34
CA ASP A 268 -3.92 -20.38 -6.14
C ASP A 268 -4.13 -19.09 -5.32
N ASP A 269 -4.13 -19.16 -3.99
CA ASP A 269 -4.08 -17.96 -3.16
C ASP A 269 -2.65 -17.45 -2.96
N PHE A 270 -1.65 -18.31 -3.14
CA PHE A 270 -0.25 -17.95 -3.08
C PHE A 270 0.23 -17.40 -4.43
N VAL A 271 1.08 -16.36 -4.39
CA VAL A 271 1.73 -15.83 -5.60
C VAL A 271 2.95 -16.66 -5.99
N ALA A 272 3.60 -17.27 -5.00
CA ALA A 272 4.70 -18.20 -5.14
C ALA A 272 4.83 -19.02 -3.85
N TYR A 273 5.41 -20.21 -3.94
CA TYR A 273 5.74 -21.01 -2.76
C TYR A 273 7.06 -21.76 -2.96
N ARG A 274 7.65 -22.25 -1.86
CA ARG A 274 8.79 -23.17 -1.84
C ARG A 274 8.47 -24.31 -0.87
N SER A 275 8.42 -25.52 -1.40
CA SER A 275 8.29 -26.76 -0.63
C SER A 275 9.48 -27.64 -0.94
N ASN A 276 10.50 -27.57 -0.08
CA ASN A 276 11.73 -28.34 -0.21
C ASN A 276 12.48 -28.39 1.12
N TRP A 277 13.58 -29.13 1.18
CA TRP A 277 14.38 -29.32 2.40
C TRP A 277 15.51 -28.29 2.57
N SER A 278 15.53 -27.23 1.75
CA SER A 278 16.48 -26.13 1.91
C SER A 278 16.10 -25.24 3.09
N GLU A 279 17.04 -24.41 3.53
CA GLU A 279 16.81 -23.48 4.64
C GLU A 279 15.74 -22.45 4.28
N LYS A 280 14.88 -22.09 5.25
CA LYS A 280 13.76 -21.18 4.99
C LYS A 280 14.26 -19.79 4.61
N SER A 281 15.37 -19.32 5.18
CA SER A 281 16.02 -18.07 4.75
C SER A 281 16.44 -18.06 3.28
N ASP A 282 16.96 -19.16 2.75
CA ASP A 282 17.38 -19.24 1.34
C ASP A 282 16.16 -19.21 0.42
N ASN A 283 15.11 -19.96 0.77
CA ASN A 283 13.83 -19.94 0.07
C ASN A 283 13.18 -18.54 0.08
N ILE A 284 13.19 -17.82 1.21
CA ILE A 284 12.65 -16.46 1.29
C ILE A 284 13.46 -15.48 0.44
N ARG A 285 14.80 -15.63 0.39
CA ARG A 285 15.65 -14.81 -0.48
C ARG A 285 15.32 -15.02 -1.96
N GLU A 286 15.15 -16.27 -2.37
CA GLU A 286 14.76 -16.60 -3.74
C GLU A 286 13.36 -16.06 -4.08
N LEU A 287 12.42 -16.12 -3.14
CA LEU A 287 11.10 -15.52 -3.31
C LEU A 287 11.17 -13.99 -3.46
N ALA A 288 12.05 -13.32 -2.70
CA ALA A 288 12.26 -11.88 -2.82
C ALA A 288 12.82 -11.48 -4.19
N GLU A 289 13.75 -12.26 -4.74
CA GLU A 289 14.26 -12.12 -6.11
C GLU A 289 13.18 -12.41 -7.15
N THR A 290 12.39 -13.46 -6.94
CA THR A 290 11.28 -13.86 -7.84
C THR A 290 10.22 -12.77 -7.93
N LEU A 291 9.90 -12.12 -6.81
CA LEU A 291 8.90 -11.06 -6.74
C LEU A 291 9.49 -9.67 -7.02
N ASN A 292 10.80 -9.55 -7.18
CA ASN A 292 11.52 -8.27 -7.28
C ASN A 292 11.15 -7.29 -6.15
N LEU A 293 11.16 -7.80 -4.92
CA LEU A 293 10.83 -7.05 -3.70
C LEU A 293 11.98 -7.13 -2.70
N GLY A 294 12.26 -6.02 -2.02
CA GLY A 294 13.22 -6.01 -0.93
C GLY A 294 12.75 -6.85 0.26
N LEU A 295 13.70 -7.47 0.97
CA LEU A 295 13.42 -8.29 2.18
C LEU A 295 12.73 -7.49 3.29
N ASP A 296 12.92 -6.17 3.32
CA ASP A 296 12.21 -5.21 4.17
C ASP A 296 10.71 -5.06 3.84
N SER A 297 10.22 -5.78 2.83
CA SER A 297 8.79 -5.89 2.50
C SER A 297 8.14 -7.19 2.99
N PHE A 298 8.90 -8.11 3.61
CA PHE A 298 8.43 -9.44 3.98
C PHE A 298 8.13 -9.55 5.47
N VAL A 299 7.08 -10.30 5.78
CA VAL A 299 6.73 -10.83 7.10
C VAL A 299 6.75 -12.35 7.02
N PHE A 300 7.40 -13.02 7.95
CA PHE A 300 7.49 -14.48 8.03
C PHE A 300 6.77 -15.00 9.29
N ILE A 301 5.94 -16.03 9.11
CA ILE A 301 5.14 -16.65 10.17
C ILE A 301 5.38 -18.15 10.15
N ASP A 302 5.71 -18.69 11.31
CA ASP A 302 6.08 -20.09 11.51
C ASP A 302 5.75 -20.49 12.96
N ASP A 303 5.36 -21.74 13.20
CA ASP A 303 5.12 -22.25 14.55
C ASP A 303 6.42 -22.66 15.27
N ASN A 304 7.49 -22.91 14.51
CA ASN A 304 8.75 -23.40 15.03
C ASN A 304 9.71 -22.25 15.40
N PRO A 305 10.06 -22.07 16.69
CA PRO A 305 11.00 -21.04 17.12
C PRO A 305 12.38 -21.14 16.47
N PHE A 306 12.84 -22.34 16.12
CA PHE A 306 14.14 -22.53 15.49
C PHE A 306 14.17 -21.92 14.08
N GLU A 307 13.12 -22.11 13.29
CA GLU A 307 12.99 -21.53 11.96
C GLU A 307 12.84 -20.00 12.02
N ILE A 308 12.11 -19.48 13.02
CA ILE A 308 12.01 -18.04 13.28
C ILE A 308 13.38 -17.41 13.56
N GLU A 309 14.20 -18.02 14.42
CA GLU A 309 15.54 -17.49 14.71
C GLU A 309 16.50 -17.67 13.53
N GLU A 310 16.38 -18.76 12.77
CA GLU A 310 17.17 -19.00 11.56
C GLU A 310 16.96 -17.86 10.55
N VAL A 311 15.71 -17.56 10.22
CA VAL A 311 15.35 -16.49 9.28
C VAL A 311 15.76 -15.13 9.84
N ARG A 312 15.51 -14.86 11.14
CA ARG A 312 15.87 -13.58 11.76
C ARG A 312 17.38 -13.33 11.74
N ALA A 313 18.19 -14.36 12.00
CA ALA A 313 19.64 -14.25 12.02
C ALA A 313 20.23 -14.04 10.62
N ARG A 314 19.73 -14.76 9.61
CA ARG A 314 20.26 -14.68 8.24
C ARG A 314 19.65 -13.56 7.40
N LEU A 315 18.42 -13.14 7.69
CA LEU A 315 17.67 -12.11 6.96
C LEU A 315 17.12 -11.03 7.92
N PRO A 316 17.97 -10.14 8.49
CA PRO A 316 17.53 -9.12 9.44
C PRO A 316 16.51 -8.10 8.89
N GLY A 317 16.32 -8.06 7.56
CA GLY A 317 15.28 -7.26 6.92
C GLY A 317 13.86 -7.87 7.05
N VAL A 318 13.74 -9.18 7.26
CA VAL A 318 12.45 -9.89 7.34
C VAL A 318 11.89 -9.82 8.75
N GLU A 319 10.63 -9.39 8.87
CA GLU A 319 9.96 -9.35 10.17
C GLU A 319 9.38 -10.73 10.50
N CYS A 320 9.83 -11.36 11.59
CA CYS A 320 9.50 -12.76 11.90
C CYS A 320 8.61 -12.87 13.16
N HIS A 321 7.52 -13.62 13.06
CA HIS A 321 6.52 -13.80 14.12
C HIS A 321 6.23 -15.28 14.37
N LEU A 322 6.27 -15.69 15.65
CA LEU A 322 5.94 -17.04 16.06
C LEU A 322 4.42 -17.25 16.08
N PHE A 323 3.94 -18.31 15.44
CA PHE A 323 2.56 -18.75 15.51
C PHE A 323 2.39 -19.85 16.58
N ASP A 324 1.91 -19.48 17.76
CA ASP A 324 1.69 -20.42 18.85
C ASP A 324 0.22 -20.88 18.90
N ARG A 325 -0.09 -22.01 18.25
CA ARG A 325 -1.45 -22.59 18.25
C ARG A 325 -1.96 -22.95 19.64
N THR A 326 -1.07 -23.13 20.63
CA THR A 326 -1.46 -23.47 22.01
C THR A 326 -2.01 -22.27 22.77
N ARG A 327 -1.92 -21.06 22.18
CA ARG A 327 -2.47 -19.82 22.70
C ARG A 327 -3.42 -19.19 21.68
N PRO A 328 -4.65 -19.74 21.52
CA PRO A 328 -5.59 -19.30 20.50
C PRO A 328 -5.86 -17.80 20.49
N GLU A 329 -5.93 -17.14 21.65
CA GLU A 329 -6.15 -15.70 21.72
C GLU A 329 -5.00 -14.90 21.08
N GLN A 330 -3.76 -15.36 21.26
CA GLN A 330 -2.57 -14.75 20.66
C GLN A 330 -2.47 -15.10 19.17
N ALA A 331 -2.62 -16.38 18.83
CA ALA A 331 -2.58 -16.87 17.46
C ALA A 331 -3.61 -16.17 16.55
N LEU A 332 -4.86 -16.04 17.02
CA LEU A 332 -5.94 -15.43 16.25
C LEU A 332 -5.91 -13.90 16.24
N THR A 333 -5.05 -13.26 17.03
CA THR A 333 -4.86 -11.80 16.97
C THR A 333 -3.51 -11.40 16.39
N LEU A 334 -2.65 -12.38 16.08
CA LEU A 334 -1.29 -12.17 15.59
C LEU A 334 -1.27 -11.20 14.41
N LEU A 335 -1.98 -11.53 13.33
CA LEU A 335 -1.95 -10.75 12.09
C LEU A 335 -2.47 -9.31 12.26
N ASP A 336 -3.53 -9.10 13.04
CA ASP A 336 -4.07 -7.77 13.35
C ASP A 336 -3.13 -6.94 14.26
N GLY A 337 -2.27 -7.63 15.01
CA GLY A 337 -1.22 -7.06 15.86
C GLY A 337 0.04 -6.61 15.11
N ILE A 338 0.28 -7.11 13.89
CA ILE A 338 1.45 -6.74 13.09
C ILE A 338 1.26 -5.34 12.48
N ALA A 339 1.79 -4.33 13.18
CA ALA A 339 1.65 -2.93 12.80
C ALA A 339 2.16 -2.62 11.38
N SER A 340 3.16 -3.37 10.89
CA SER A 340 3.78 -3.16 9.58
C SER A 340 2.94 -3.69 8.39
N LEU A 341 1.91 -4.51 8.64
CA LEU A 341 0.94 -4.96 7.64
C LEU A 341 -0.23 -3.97 7.45
N ARG A 342 -0.42 -3.05 8.41
CA ARG A 342 -1.53 -2.09 8.39
C ARG A 342 -1.46 -1.19 7.17
N ALA A 343 -2.53 -1.21 6.38
CA ALA A 343 -2.68 -0.37 5.20
C ALA A 343 -3.53 0.86 5.52
N ARG A 344 -3.19 2.02 4.93
CA ARG A 344 -4.05 3.21 5.04
C ARG A 344 -5.33 3.06 4.22
N ASN A 345 -5.18 2.73 2.94
CA ASN A 345 -6.26 2.45 1.99
C ASN A 345 -5.74 1.41 1.00
N VAL A 346 -6.60 0.50 0.58
CA VAL A 346 -6.32 -0.40 -0.54
C VAL A 346 -6.58 0.41 -1.81
N THR A 347 -5.53 0.72 -2.57
CA THR A 347 -5.73 1.37 -3.86
C THR A 347 -6.20 0.35 -4.90
N ALA A 348 -6.88 0.78 -5.96
CA ALA A 348 -7.18 -0.11 -7.08
C ALA A 348 -5.89 -0.72 -7.69
N GLU A 349 -4.76 -0.02 -7.60
CA GLU A 349 -3.43 -0.52 -7.96
C GLU A 349 -2.91 -1.60 -6.99
N ASP A 350 -3.35 -1.63 -5.73
CA ASP A 350 -2.99 -2.69 -4.78
C ASP A 350 -3.79 -3.98 -5.01
N LEU A 351 -5.01 -3.88 -5.55
CA LEU A 351 -5.84 -5.04 -5.88
C LEU A 351 -5.35 -5.78 -7.12
N SER A 352 -4.87 -5.04 -8.14
CA SER A 352 -4.33 -5.63 -9.37
C SER A 352 -2.88 -6.13 -9.23
N LYS A 353 -2.18 -5.80 -8.13
CA LYS A 353 -0.79 -6.23 -7.89
C LYS A 353 -0.64 -7.73 -7.78
N THR A 354 -1.58 -8.44 -7.14
CA THR A 354 -1.46 -9.89 -6.94
C THR A 354 -1.31 -10.64 -8.27
N GLU A 355 -2.11 -10.27 -9.26
CA GLU A 355 -2.03 -10.83 -10.62
C GLU A 355 -0.73 -10.41 -11.32
N GLN A 356 -0.29 -9.15 -11.15
CA GLN A 356 0.98 -8.67 -11.70
C GLN A 356 2.18 -9.46 -11.17
N TYR A 357 2.24 -9.71 -9.86
CA TYR A 357 3.33 -10.48 -9.25
C TYR A 357 3.29 -11.96 -9.64
N ARG A 358 2.09 -12.54 -9.76
CA ARG A 358 1.94 -13.89 -10.30
C ARG A 358 2.45 -13.97 -11.73
N GLY A 359 2.05 -13.03 -12.58
CA GLY A 359 2.55 -12.93 -13.95
C GLY A 359 4.08 -12.79 -13.97
N GLU A 360 4.66 -11.97 -13.09
CA GLU A 360 6.11 -11.82 -13.01
C GLU A 360 6.83 -13.10 -12.57
N ALA A 361 6.31 -13.82 -11.58
CA ALA A 361 6.85 -15.12 -11.19
C ALA A 361 6.81 -16.14 -12.35
N GLN A 362 5.70 -16.19 -13.09
CA GLN A 362 5.56 -17.05 -14.27
C GLN A 362 6.50 -16.65 -15.41
N ARG A 363 6.76 -15.34 -15.59
CA ARG A 363 7.73 -14.84 -16.57
C ARG A 363 9.15 -15.23 -16.22
N GLN A 364 9.54 -15.11 -14.94
CA GLN A 364 10.88 -15.54 -14.51
C GLN A 364 11.09 -17.04 -14.71
N GLU A 365 10.08 -17.87 -14.44
CA GLU A 365 10.16 -19.31 -14.68
C GLU A 365 10.31 -19.62 -16.18
N LEU A 366 9.53 -18.92 -17.02
CA LEU A 366 9.65 -19.03 -18.47
C LEU A 366 11.03 -18.56 -18.98
N GLN A 367 11.57 -17.49 -18.40
CA GLN A 367 12.90 -16.98 -18.74
C GLN A 367 14.00 -17.99 -18.38
N ARG A 368 13.89 -18.67 -17.24
CA ARG A 368 14.84 -19.72 -16.82
C ARG A 368 14.79 -20.96 -17.72
N SER A 369 13.62 -21.27 -18.28
CA SER A 369 13.40 -22.46 -19.11
C SER A 369 13.61 -22.23 -20.61
N ALA A 370 13.65 -20.98 -21.08
CA ALA A 370 13.89 -20.64 -22.48
C ALA A 370 15.36 -20.85 -22.90
N ALA A 371 15.59 -21.33 -24.13
CA ALA A 371 16.94 -21.57 -24.64
C ALA A 371 17.65 -20.28 -25.09
N SER A 372 16.90 -19.21 -25.35
CA SER A 372 17.43 -17.89 -25.72
C SER A 372 16.50 -16.75 -25.35
N MET A 373 17.04 -15.52 -25.30
CA MET A 373 16.24 -14.31 -25.04
C MET A 373 15.18 -14.08 -26.12
N ASP A 374 15.50 -14.34 -27.39
CA ASP A 374 14.55 -14.13 -28.49
C ASP A 374 13.39 -15.14 -28.44
N GLU A 375 13.65 -16.40 -28.07
CA GLU A 375 12.60 -17.41 -27.82
C GLU A 375 11.71 -17.02 -26.63
N TYR A 376 12.33 -16.55 -25.54
CA TYR A 376 11.59 -16.04 -24.38
C TYR A 376 10.66 -14.89 -24.79
N LEU A 377 11.15 -13.87 -25.50
CA LEU A 377 10.35 -12.72 -25.92
C LEU A 377 9.22 -13.12 -26.86
N ALA A 378 9.48 -14.02 -27.82
CA ALA A 378 8.44 -14.54 -28.72
C ALA A 378 7.35 -15.29 -27.95
N SER A 379 7.73 -16.06 -26.92
CA SER A 379 6.78 -16.84 -26.12
C SER A 379 5.85 -15.99 -25.25
N LEU A 380 6.17 -14.71 -25.02
CA LEU A 380 5.36 -13.80 -24.19
C LEU A 380 4.11 -13.26 -24.90
N ASP A 381 4.04 -13.29 -26.25
CA ASP A 381 2.99 -12.62 -27.05
C ASP A 381 2.78 -11.15 -26.62
N ILE A 382 3.86 -10.36 -26.70
CA ILE A 382 3.85 -8.96 -26.22
C ILE A 382 3.05 -8.08 -27.20
N ARG A 383 2.04 -7.40 -26.67
CA ARG A 383 1.24 -6.38 -27.35
C ARG A 383 1.48 -5.00 -26.73
N LEU A 384 1.94 -4.07 -27.55
CA LEU A 384 2.29 -2.72 -27.16
C LEU A 384 1.22 -1.74 -27.67
N HIS A 385 0.40 -1.24 -26.75
CA HIS A 385 -0.61 -0.23 -27.04
C HIS A 385 -0.01 1.16 -26.82
N ILE A 386 0.12 1.96 -27.87
CA ILE A 386 0.70 3.31 -27.78
C ILE A 386 -0.38 4.32 -28.13
N THR A 387 -0.65 5.24 -27.20
CA THR A 387 -1.58 6.36 -27.41
C THR A 387 -0.83 7.68 -27.37
N CYS A 388 -1.22 8.64 -28.20
CA CYS A 388 -0.70 10.02 -28.18
C CYS A 388 -1.74 10.98 -27.59
N ASN A 389 -1.32 11.86 -26.68
CA ASN A 389 -2.13 12.96 -26.12
C ASN A 389 -3.47 12.53 -25.52
N ASN A 390 -3.56 11.32 -24.95
CA ASN A 390 -4.76 10.81 -24.30
C ASN A 390 -5.00 11.51 -22.93
N PRO A 391 -6.06 12.34 -22.77
CA PRO A 391 -6.31 13.05 -21.52
C PRO A 391 -6.63 12.11 -20.35
N GLY A 392 -7.23 10.94 -20.63
CA GLY A 392 -7.53 9.93 -19.61
C GLY A 392 -6.28 9.33 -18.95
N ALA A 393 -5.13 9.39 -19.63
CA ALA A 393 -3.85 8.88 -19.12
C ALA A 393 -3.06 9.93 -18.31
N LEU A 394 -3.46 11.20 -18.31
CA LEU A 394 -2.69 12.34 -17.79
C LEU A 394 -2.19 12.13 -16.36
N ARG A 395 -3.11 11.78 -15.44
CA ARG A 395 -2.76 11.55 -14.03
C ARG A 395 -1.76 10.40 -13.87
N ARG A 396 -1.90 9.33 -14.65
CA ARG A 396 -0.98 8.18 -14.61
C ARG A 396 0.39 8.54 -15.18
N ILE A 397 0.43 9.32 -16.27
CA ILE A 397 1.67 9.82 -16.87
C ILE A 397 2.44 10.66 -15.84
N ALA A 398 1.80 11.64 -15.22
CA ALA A 398 2.42 12.48 -14.18
C ALA A 398 2.97 11.64 -13.01
N GLN A 399 2.19 10.66 -12.52
CA GLN A 399 2.66 9.74 -11.48
C GLN A 399 3.89 8.94 -11.90
N LEU A 400 3.88 8.40 -13.12
CA LEU A 400 4.95 7.53 -13.60
C LEU A 400 6.26 8.31 -13.83
N VAL A 401 6.16 9.52 -14.39
CA VAL A 401 7.29 10.44 -14.56
C VAL A 401 7.95 10.80 -13.22
N ASN A 402 7.15 11.00 -12.18
CA ASN A 402 7.64 11.38 -10.87
C ASN A 402 8.17 10.20 -10.03
N LYS A 403 7.78 8.96 -10.35
CA LYS A 403 8.25 7.75 -9.66
C LYS A 403 9.47 7.09 -10.34
N THR A 404 9.65 7.28 -11.65
CA THR A 404 10.66 6.56 -12.43
C THR A 404 11.99 7.32 -12.48
N ASN A 405 13.05 6.68 -11.97
CA ASN A 405 14.38 7.29 -11.84
C ASN A 405 15.51 6.49 -12.50
N GLN A 406 15.38 5.17 -12.60
CA GLN A 406 16.46 4.31 -13.11
C GLN A 406 16.54 4.33 -14.63
N PHE A 407 15.38 4.22 -15.28
CA PHE A 407 15.26 4.30 -16.73
C PHE A 407 14.50 5.58 -17.11
N ASN A 408 15.20 6.71 -17.04
CA ASN A 408 14.68 8.03 -17.38
C ASN A 408 15.82 8.90 -17.94
N LEU A 409 15.71 9.33 -19.19
CA LEU A 409 16.77 10.05 -19.90
C LEU A 409 17.17 11.36 -19.22
N THR A 410 16.22 12.10 -18.64
CA THR A 410 16.48 13.45 -18.12
C THR A 410 16.16 13.62 -16.64
N THR A 411 15.38 12.70 -16.04
CA THR A 411 14.88 12.76 -14.65
C THR A 411 14.06 14.01 -14.32
N ARG A 412 13.56 14.71 -15.34
CA ARG A 412 12.68 15.87 -15.17
C ARG A 412 11.35 15.46 -14.54
N ARG A 413 10.86 16.29 -13.62
CA ARG A 413 9.57 16.13 -12.95
C ARG A 413 8.51 16.96 -13.64
N TYR A 414 7.29 16.45 -13.63
CA TYR A 414 6.15 17.09 -14.25
C TYR A 414 4.95 17.04 -13.31
N THR A 415 4.32 18.17 -13.07
CA THR A 415 2.98 18.25 -12.48
C THR A 415 1.92 17.83 -13.49
N GLU A 416 0.69 17.55 -13.03
CA GLU A 416 -0.44 17.24 -13.93
C GLU A 416 -0.69 18.37 -14.94
N ASP A 417 -0.57 19.63 -14.52
CA ASP A 417 -0.73 20.80 -15.39
C ASP A 417 0.42 20.94 -16.42
N GLU A 418 1.65 20.58 -16.04
CA GLU A 418 2.78 20.57 -16.97
C GLU A 418 2.63 19.46 -18.02
N VAL A 419 2.11 18.29 -17.65
CA VAL A 419 1.78 17.24 -18.62
C VAL A 419 0.65 17.69 -19.54
N ALA A 420 -0.40 18.31 -18.99
CA ALA A 420 -1.50 18.88 -19.78
C ALA A 420 -1.00 19.90 -20.80
N THR A 421 -0.05 20.73 -20.38
CA THR A 421 0.58 21.73 -21.24
C THR A 421 1.45 21.07 -22.30
N ALA A 422 2.23 20.06 -21.94
CA ALA A 422 3.02 19.29 -22.91
C ALA A 422 2.14 18.61 -23.98
N MET A 423 0.96 18.10 -23.60
CA MET A 423 -0.02 17.54 -24.55
C MET A 423 -0.61 18.58 -25.53
N ARG A 424 -0.63 19.86 -25.15
CA ARG A 424 -1.10 20.94 -26.04
C ARG A 424 -0.01 21.48 -26.96
N GLU A 425 1.22 21.51 -26.47
CA GLU A 425 2.38 22.10 -27.16
C GLU A 425 3.17 21.09 -28.01
N GLY A 426 2.89 19.80 -27.89
CA GLY A 426 3.54 18.74 -28.63
C GLY A 426 2.86 17.39 -28.43
N SER A 427 3.66 16.32 -28.43
CA SER A 427 3.18 14.94 -28.40
C SER A 427 3.60 14.25 -27.11
N VAL A 428 2.64 13.74 -26.36
CA VAL A 428 2.87 12.93 -25.16
C VAL A 428 2.38 11.51 -25.43
N TYR A 429 3.33 10.61 -25.64
CA TYR A 429 3.05 9.19 -25.86
C TYR A 429 3.01 8.45 -24.53
N ALA A 430 1.99 7.60 -24.37
CA ALA A 430 1.88 6.64 -23.29
C ALA A 430 1.84 5.23 -23.87
N ALA A 431 2.77 4.39 -23.41
CA ALA A 431 2.89 3.00 -23.84
C ALA A 431 2.38 2.06 -22.76
N ARG A 432 1.34 1.28 -23.08
CA ARG A 432 0.79 0.18 -22.28
C ARG A 432 1.25 -1.15 -22.86
N VAL A 433 1.66 -2.07 -22.00
CA VAL A 433 2.12 -3.40 -22.42
C VAL A 433 1.18 -4.46 -21.86
N VAL A 434 0.74 -5.34 -22.74
CA VAL A 434 0.01 -6.56 -22.40
C VAL A 434 0.82 -7.75 -22.89
N ASP A 435 0.93 -8.79 -22.09
CA ASP A 435 1.48 -10.08 -22.52
C ASP A 435 0.54 -11.23 -22.10
N ARG A 436 0.90 -12.47 -22.43
CA ARG A 436 0.07 -13.64 -22.11
C ARG A 436 -0.24 -13.84 -20.62
N PHE A 437 0.55 -13.22 -19.74
CA PHE A 437 0.40 -13.32 -18.29
C PHE A 437 -0.35 -12.13 -17.68
N GLY A 438 -0.61 -11.08 -18.46
CA GLY A 438 -1.54 -10.01 -18.09
C GLY A 438 -1.13 -8.62 -18.56
N ASP A 439 -1.93 -7.65 -18.16
CA ASP A 439 -1.74 -6.23 -18.47
C ASP A 439 -0.83 -5.54 -17.43
N MET A 440 0.27 -4.96 -17.91
CA MET A 440 1.23 -4.21 -17.08
C MET A 440 0.84 -2.72 -16.93
N GLY A 441 -0.25 -2.30 -17.58
CA GLY A 441 -0.71 -0.92 -17.64
C GLY A 441 0.27 -0.02 -18.38
N ILE A 442 0.14 1.29 -18.21
CA ILE A 442 1.10 2.25 -18.78
C ILE A 442 2.46 2.05 -18.11
N VAL A 443 3.46 1.71 -18.92
CA VAL A 443 4.84 1.44 -18.48
C VAL A 443 5.85 2.37 -19.13
N GLY A 444 5.53 3.01 -20.27
CA GLY A 444 6.44 3.93 -20.95
C GLY A 444 5.80 5.30 -21.17
N VAL A 445 6.61 6.36 -21.10
CA VAL A 445 6.21 7.73 -21.45
C VAL A 445 7.29 8.35 -22.32
N ALA A 446 6.88 9.00 -23.41
CA ALA A 446 7.72 9.88 -24.21
C ALA A 446 7.04 11.25 -24.37
N ILE A 447 7.78 12.33 -24.13
CA ILE A 447 7.31 13.71 -24.34
C ILE A 447 8.18 14.34 -25.42
N VAL A 448 7.56 14.75 -26.52
CA VAL A 448 8.20 15.40 -27.66
C VAL A 448 7.64 16.80 -27.83
N ARG A 449 8.51 17.82 -27.85
CA ARG A 449 8.14 19.22 -28.11
C ARG A 449 9.21 19.90 -28.95
N GLY A 450 8.78 20.72 -29.91
CA GLY A 450 9.71 21.51 -30.74
C GLY A 450 10.78 20.69 -31.48
N GLY A 451 10.44 19.46 -31.89
CA GLY A 451 11.38 18.54 -32.53
C GLY A 451 12.42 17.90 -31.60
N ALA A 452 12.17 17.91 -30.28
CA ALA A 452 13.03 17.29 -29.28
C ALA A 452 12.26 16.32 -28.37
N LEU A 453 12.81 15.12 -28.19
CA LEU A 453 12.45 14.16 -27.15
C LEU A 453 12.94 14.68 -25.80
N GLU A 454 12.08 15.41 -25.09
CA GLU A 454 12.41 16.03 -23.81
C GLU A 454 12.51 15.03 -22.67
N THR A 455 11.66 14.00 -22.69
CA THR A 455 11.62 12.96 -21.67
C THR A 455 11.29 11.64 -22.34
N PHE A 456 12.08 10.62 -22.01
CA PHE A 456 11.75 9.23 -22.28
C PHE A 456 12.03 8.43 -21.02
N LEU A 457 11.06 7.61 -20.61
CA LEU A 457 11.20 6.75 -19.45
C LEU A 457 10.41 5.47 -19.62
N MET A 458 10.84 4.46 -18.87
CA MET A 458 10.15 3.18 -18.78
C MET A 458 10.18 2.64 -17.34
N SER A 459 9.05 2.10 -16.90
CA SER A 459 8.91 1.46 -15.61
C SER A 459 9.72 0.16 -15.56
N CYS A 460 10.32 -0.13 -14.41
CA CYS A 460 11.15 -1.32 -14.18
C CYS A 460 10.50 -2.65 -14.55
N ARG A 461 9.17 -2.74 -14.49
CA ARG A 461 8.39 -3.95 -14.83
C ARG A 461 8.41 -4.33 -16.32
N ALA A 462 8.84 -3.44 -17.20
CA ALA A 462 8.93 -3.69 -18.65
C ALA A 462 10.38 -3.66 -19.18
N LEU A 463 11.36 -3.42 -18.31
CA LEU A 463 12.77 -3.28 -18.71
C LEU A 463 13.40 -4.63 -19.04
N GLY A 464 14.40 -4.59 -19.93
CA GLY A 464 15.20 -5.76 -20.30
C GLY A 464 14.52 -6.69 -21.29
N ARG A 465 13.42 -6.25 -21.90
CA ARG A 465 12.62 -7.03 -22.87
C ARG A 465 12.62 -6.42 -24.28
N ARG A 466 13.54 -5.48 -24.55
CA ARG A 466 13.60 -4.67 -25.79
C ARG A 466 12.33 -3.85 -26.06
N ILE A 467 11.43 -3.72 -25.08
CA ILE A 467 10.20 -2.93 -25.19
C ILE A 467 10.55 -1.44 -25.28
N GLU A 468 11.54 -1.00 -24.52
CA GLU A 468 12.11 0.34 -24.53
C GLU A 468 12.52 0.79 -25.95
N SER A 469 13.19 -0.08 -26.69
CA SER A 469 13.61 0.19 -28.08
C SER A 469 12.41 0.25 -29.02
N GLN A 470 11.41 -0.61 -28.85
CA GLN A 470 10.21 -0.60 -29.71
C GLN A 470 9.32 0.63 -29.47
N VAL A 471 9.15 1.07 -28.22
CA VAL A 471 8.44 2.32 -27.93
C VAL A 471 9.19 3.50 -28.55
N LEU A 472 10.52 3.55 -28.38
CA LEU A 472 11.32 4.62 -28.99
C LEU A 472 11.23 4.58 -30.53
N ARG A 473 11.22 3.40 -31.15
CA ARG A 473 11.08 3.23 -32.59
C ARG A 473 9.79 3.83 -33.10
N TYR A 474 8.67 3.53 -32.43
CA TYR A 474 7.37 4.11 -32.76
C TYR A 474 7.40 5.63 -32.68
N VAL A 475 7.90 6.19 -31.58
CA VAL A 475 8.02 7.65 -31.40
C VAL A 475 8.90 8.27 -32.49
N CYS A 476 10.02 7.65 -32.84
CA CYS A 476 10.90 8.11 -33.91
C CYS A 476 10.23 8.08 -35.28
N GLN A 477 9.34 7.13 -35.55
CA GLN A 477 8.59 7.03 -36.81
C GLN A 477 7.54 8.14 -36.94
N GLU A 478 6.83 8.43 -35.85
CA GLU A 478 5.80 9.48 -35.83
C GLU A 478 6.40 10.90 -35.82
N GLU A 479 7.61 11.08 -35.26
CA GLU A 479 8.23 12.39 -35.03
C GLU A 479 9.50 12.62 -35.87
N ALA A 480 9.70 11.85 -36.95
CA ALA A 480 10.95 11.82 -37.72
C ALA A 480 11.35 13.14 -38.39
N ASP A 481 10.40 14.04 -38.69
CA ASP A 481 10.62 15.26 -39.48
C ASP A 481 10.23 16.53 -38.71
N PRO A 482 11.16 17.48 -38.43
CA PRO A 482 12.60 17.40 -38.70
C PRO A 482 13.33 16.45 -37.73
N ALA A 483 14.51 15.97 -38.13
CA ALA A 483 15.31 14.98 -37.40
C ALA A 483 15.30 15.20 -35.87
N LEU A 484 14.55 14.32 -35.18
CA LEU A 484 14.28 14.37 -33.75
C LEU A 484 15.58 14.51 -32.94
N ARG A 485 15.63 15.51 -32.06
CA ARG A 485 16.73 15.69 -31.10
C ARG A 485 16.40 14.97 -29.82
N ALA A 486 17.42 14.49 -29.11
CA ALA A 486 17.23 13.87 -27.79
C ALA A 486 18.38 14.24 -26.86
N SER A 487 18.12 14.18 -25.56
CA SER A 487 19.09 14.59 -24.55
C SER A 487 19.11 13.57 -23.41
N TYR A 488 20.31 13.16 -23.02
CA TYR A 488 20.56 12.46 -21.76
C TYR A 488 21.11 13.47 -20.75
N ARG A 489 20.53 13.51 -19.56
CA ARG A 489 21.01 14.32 -18.42
C ARG A 489 21.36 13.40 -17.26
N PRO A 490 22.64 13.30 -16.88
CA PRO A 490 23.09 12.35 -15.87
C PRO A 490 22.58 12.72 -14.47
N SER A 491 22.27 11.70 -13.69
CA SER A 491 21.91 11.78 -12.28
C SER A 491 22.52 10.60 -11.53
N ALA A 492 22.43 10.62 -10.19
CA ALA A 492 22.90 9.50 -9.38
C ALA A 492 22.15 8.18 -9.65
N LYS A 493 20.97 8.21 -10.28
CA LYS A 493 20.07 7.05 -10.39
C LYS A 493 19.83 6.56 -11.82
N ASN A 494 20.10 7.34 -12.86
CA ASN A 494 19.76 7.01 -14.25
C ASN A 494 20.96 6.57 -15.12
N ARG A 495 22.07 6.15 -14.50
CA ARG A 495 23.27 5.70 -15.24
C ARG A 495 23.00 4.54 -16.20
N MET A 496 21.97 3.73 -15.93
CA MET A 496 21.55 2.61 -16.78
C MET A 496 21.21 3.03 -18.22
N VAL A 497 20.74 4.25 -18.45
CA VAL A 497 20.31 4.72 -19.80
C VAL A 497 21.38 5.57 -20.50
N GLU A 498 22.59 5.61 -19.98
CA GLU A 498 23.66 6.45 -20.52
C GLU A 498 24.04 6.12 -21.98
N THR A 499 23.96 4.85 -22.36
CA THR A 499 24.26 4.36 -23.71
C THR A 499 23.00 4.07 -24.53
N PHE A 500 21.82 4.27 -23.95
CA PHE A 500 20.56 3.84 -24.56
C PHE A 500 20.32 4.51 -25.93
N LEU A 501 20.55 5.83 -26.04
CA LEU A 501 20.37 6.53 -27.32
C LEU A 501 21.42 6.10 -28.36
N ASP A 502 22.67 5.86 -27.94
CA ASP A 502 23.74 5.36 -28.82
C ASP A 502 23.37 3.99 -29.42
N GLU A 503 22.84 3.09 -28.60
CA GLU A 503 22.41 1.74 -28.99
C GLU A 503 21.16 1.75 -29.88
N ASN A 504 20.40 2.85 -29.88
CA ASN A 504 19.13 2.98 -30.58
C ASN A 504 19.19 3.92 -31.80
N GLY A 505 20.38 4.05 -32.41
CA GLY A 505 20.53 4.68 -33.72
C GLY A 505 20.41 6.21 -33.70
N PHE A 506 20.79 6.85 -32.59
CA PHE A 506 21.00 8.29 -32.52
C PHE A 506 22.50 8.64 -32.62
N ALA A 507 22.83 9.70 -33.35
CA ALA A 507 24.20 10.22 -33.41
C ALA A 507 24.44 11.27 -32.32
N LEU A 508 25.53 11.13 -31.59
CA LEU A 508 25.99 12.11 -30.61
C LEU A 508 26.39 13.42 -31.33
N ILE A 509 25.78 14.54 -30.93
CA ILE A 509 26.09 15.87 -31.47
C ILE A 509 26.80 16.77 -30.44
N GLY A 510 26.76 16.40 -29.16
CA GLY A 510 27.46 17.12 -28.10
C GLY A 510 27.55 16.29 -26.81
N SER A 511 28.65 16.43 -26.07
CA SER A 511 28.85 15.78 -24.78
C SER A 511 29.58 16.73 -23.83
N GLY A 512 29.12 16.82 -22.59
CA GLY A 512 29.71 17.69 -21.58
C GLY A 512 29.25 17.33 -20.16
N PRO A 513 29.60 18.15 -19.15
CA PRO A 513 29.25 17.90 -17.75
C PRO A 513 27.74 17.84 -17.49
N GLU A 514 26.95 18.56 -18.30
CA GLU A 514 25.49 18.58 -18.19
C GLU A 514 24.81 17.38 -18.87
N GLY A 515 25.56 16.57 -19.62
CA GLY A 515 25.06 15.36 -20.27
C GLY A 515 25.42 15.26 -21.75
N LYS A 516 24.62 14.51 -22.49
CA LYS A 516 24.83 14.19 -23.90
C LYS A 516 23.62 14.63 -24.73
N ASP A 517 23.88 15.18 -25.90
CA ASP A 517 22.86 15.61 -26.86
C ASP A 517 23.02 14.83 -28.16
N TYR A 518 21.88 14.46 -28.73
CA TYR A 518 21.78 13.50 -29.82
C TYR A 518 20.85 14.00 -30.93
N ARG A 519 21.05 13.47 -32.12
CA ARG A 519 20.15 13.62 -33.27
C ARG A 519 19.81 12.25 -33.85
N LEU A 520 18.53 12.02 -34.13
CA LEU A 520 18.07 10.82 -34.80
C LEU A 520 18.74 10.69 -36.17
N THR A 521 19.29 9.50 -36.46
CA THR A 521 19.87 9.17 -37.77
C THR A 521 19.15 8.00 -38.41
N ARG A 522 19.23 6.82 -37.78
CA ARG A 522 18.59 5.59 -38.24
C ARG A 522 17.37 5.23 -37.39
N GLY A 523 17.44 5.52 -36.09
CA GLY A 523 16.47 5.03 -35.12
C GLY A 523 16.69 3.54 -34.75
N PRO A 524 15.88 3.01 -33.81
CA PRO A 524 16.00 1.64 -33.34
C PRO A 524 15.60 0.61 -34.42
N ASP A 525 16.22 -0.57 -34.36
CA ASP A 525 15.85 -1.70 -35.20
C ASP A 525 14.50 -2.31 -34.78
N ASP A 526 13.79 -2.89 -35.75
CA ASP A 526 12.53 -3.59 -35.51
C ASP A 526 12.77 -4.96 -34.86
N THR A 527 11.82 -5.43 -34.05
CA THR A 527 11.83 -6.78 -33.50
C THR A 527 10.59 -7.53 -33.94
N ALA A 528 10.76 -8.74 -34.49
CA ALA A 528 9.66 -9.53 -35.05
C ALA A 528 8.64 -10.06 -34.01
N TYR A 529 8.88 -9.82 -32.72
CA TYR A 529 8.22 -10.50 -31.60
C TYR A 529 7.35 -9.56 -30.74
N ILE A 530 7.32 -8.26 -31.03
CA ILE A 530 6.52 -7.27 -30.30
C ILE A 530 5.49 -6.67 -31.26
N HIS A 531 4.21 -6.88 -30.97
CA HIS A 531 3.12 -6.38 -31.81
C HIS A 531 2.66 -5.01 -31.34
N ILE A 532 2.91 -3.98 -32.14
CA ILE A 532 2.42 -2.62 -31.86
C ILE A 532 0.95 -2.52 -32.29
N VAL A 533 0.09 -2.17 -31.35
CA VAL A 533 -1.33 -1.85 -31.56
C VAL A 533 -1.47 -0.35 -31.35
N ALA A 534 -1.46 0.41 -32.45
CA ALA A 534 -1.71 1.85 -32.38
C ALA A 534 -3.22 2.10 -32.23
N GLU A 535 -3.60 2.96 -31.27
CA GLU A 535 -4.99 3.37 -30.98
C GLU A 535 -5.22 4.85 -31.24
#